data_AF-A0A258C554-F1
#
_entry.id   AF-A0A258C554-F1
#
_cell.length_a   1.000
_cell.length_b   1.000
_cell.length_c   1.000
_cell.angle_alpha   90.00
_cell.angle_beta   90.00
_cell.angle_gamma   90.00
#
_symmetry.space_group_name_H-M   'P 1'
#
loop_
_entity.id
_entity.type
_entity.pdbx_description
1 polymer ?
#
loop_
_entity_poly.entity_id
_entity_poly.type
_entity_poly.pdbx_seq_one_letter_code
_entity_poly.pdbx_strand_id
1 'polypeptide(L)'
;MPERNQSIELKLLIEAIYLRYSYDFRNYSQASLKRRVLLALRQMKCDSISQLQGLILYDAQAFMELLQYLTIPVSEMFRDPGYYLALREQVGNEFDALV
;
A
#
# COMPACT_ATOMS: atom_id res chain seq x y z
N MET A 1 5.52 21.86 5.57
CA MET A 1 4.26 21.79 6.36
C MET A 1 4.58 21.21 7.73
N PRO A 2 3.89 21.61 8.81
CA PRO A 2 4.11 21.05 10.15
C PRO A 2 3.85 19.54 10.21
N GLU A 3 4.64 18.80 10.99
CA GLU A 3 4.51 17.35 11.19
C GLU A 3 3.11 16.92 11.64
N ARG A 4 2.50 17.69 12.57
CA ARG A 4 1.13 17.45 13.03
C ARG A 4 0.11 17.48 11.89
N ASN A 5 0.22 18.44 10.96
CA ASN A 5 -0.69 18.55 9.84
C ASN A 5 -0.57 17.34 8.92
N GLN A 6 0.66 16.93 8.57
CA GLN A 6 0.87 15.76 7.72
C GLN A 6 0.26 14.47 8.30
N SER A 7 0.31 14.28 9.61
CA SER A 7 -0.33 13.12 10.26
C SER A 7 -1.86 13.11 10.13
N ILE A 8 -2.49 14.29 10.19
CA ILE A 8 -3.94 14.44 10.02
C ILE A 8 -4.30 14.17 8.55
N GLU A 9 -3.60 14.83 7.63
CA GLU A 9 -3.84 14.68 6.20
C GLU A 9 -3.62 13.24 5.73
N LEU A 10 -2.60 12.55 6.24
CA LEU A 10 -2.35 11.14 5.93
C LEU A 10 -3.54 10.27 6.33
N LYS A 11 -4.09 10.44 7.53
CA LYS A 11 -5.28 9.69 7.97
C LYS A 11 -6.48 9.94 7.06
N LEU A 12 -6.71 11.20 6.69
CA LEU A 12 -7.82 11.59 5.81
C LEU A 12 -7.64 11.02 4.38
N LEU A 13 -6.41 11.01 3.86
CA LEU A 13 -6.10 10.37 2.58
C LEU A 13 -6.44 8.88 2.59
N ILE A 14 -5.99 8.15 3.63
CA ILE A 14 -6.27 6.71 3.73
C ILE A 14 -7.76 6.43 3.86
N GLU A 15 -8.49 7.22 4.65
CA GLU A 15 -9.94 7.08 4.76
C GLU A 15 -10.65 7.38 3.43
N ALA A 16 -10.22 8.42 2.71
CA ALA A 16 -10.77 8.74 1.39
C ALA A 16 -10.53 7.61 0.38
N ILE A 17 -9.36 6.97 0.40
CA ILE A 17 -9.06 5.80 -0.44
C ILE A 17 -10.00 4.65 -0.11
N TYR A 18 -10.22 4.36 1.18
CA TYR A 18 -11.15 3.30 1.59
C TYR A 18 -12.58 3.60 1.15
N LEU A 19 -13.08 4.82 1.38
CA LEU A 19 -14.44 5.20 1.04
C LEU A 19 -14.70 5.26 -0.47
N ARG A 20 -13.73 5.73 -1.26
CA ARG A 20 -13.89 5.91 -2.72
C ARG A 20 -13.59 4.66 -3.53
N TYR A 21 -12.59 3.89 -3.10
CA TYR A 21 -12.02 2.81 -3.91
C TYR A 21 -12.03 1.45 -3.20
N SER A 22 -12.46 1.38 -1.93
CA SER A 22 -12.51 0.14 -1.12
C SER A 22 -11.16 -0.56 -0.91
N TYR A 23 -10.05 0.12 -1.15
CA TYR A 23 -8.71 -0.35 -0.76
C TYR A 23 -8.43 0.00 0.69
N ASP A 24 -8.14 -0.99 1.53
CA ASP A 24 -7.94 -0.80 2.97
C ASP A 24 -6.45 -0.81 3.37
N PHE A 25 -5.92 0.39 3.60
CA PHE A 25 -4.55 0.58 4.12
C PHE A 25 -4.53 0.93 5.62
N ARG A 26 -5.66 0.93 6.32
CA ARG A 26 -5.77 1.45 7.70
C ARG A 26 -4.94 0.66 8.72
N ASN A 27 -4.65 -0.61 8.42
CA ASN A 27 -3.83 -1.49 9.26
C ASN A 27 -2.32 -1.44 8.95
N TYR A 28 -1.89 -0.62 7.99
CA TYR A 28 -0.47 -0.48 7.66
C TYR A 28 0.22 0.48 8.65
N SER A 29 1.53 0.29 8.86
CA SER A 29 2.30 1.19 9.73
C SER A 29 2.31 2.62 9.17
N GLN A 30 1.94 3.58 10.03
CA GLN A 30 1.87 5.00 9.65
C GLN A 30 3.20 5.52 9.08
N ALA A 31 4.34 5.12 9.66
CA ALA A 31 5.66 5.50 9.16
C ALA A 31 5.93 5.01 7.73
N SER A 32 5.46 3.80 7.38
CA SER A 32 5.63 3.25 6.03
C SER A 32 4.72 3.94 5.03
N LEU A 33 3.45 4.15 5.39
CA LEU A 33 2.51 4.90 4.55
C LEU A 33 2.99 6.32 4.30
N LYS A 34 3.44 7.03 5.34
CA LYS A 34 3.96 8.40 5.22
C LYS A 34 5.11 8.47 4.23
N ARG A 35 6.09 7.57 4.32
CA ARG A 35 7.23 7.53 3.37
C ARG A 35 6.78 7.34 1.93
N ARG A 36 5.83 6.42 1.68
CA ARG A 36 5.28 6.14 0.35
C ARG A 36 4.48 7.32 -0.20
N VAL A 37 3.62 7.92 0.61
CA VAL A 37 2.83 9.11 0.24
C VAL A 37 3.74 10.29 -0.06
N LEU A 38 4.77 10.55 0.75
CA LEU A 38 5.73 11.63 0.48
C LEU A 38 6.54 11.40 -0.81
N LEU A 39 6.81 10.13 -1.16
CA LEU A 39 7.40 9.81 -2.46
C LEU A 39 6.42 10.11 -3.60
N ALA A 40 5.16 9.69 -3.47
CA ALA A 40 4.11 9.94 -4.45
C ALA A 40 3.89 11.44 -4.69
N LEU A 41 3.88 12.27 -3.63
CA LEU A 41 3.77 13.73 -3.77
C LEU A 41 4.81 14.32 -4.73
N ARG A 42 6.07 13.87 -4.61
CA ARG A 42 7.15 14.37 -5.48
C ARG A 42 6.98 13.92 -6.93
N GLN A 43 6.55 12.69 -7.16
CA GLN A 43 6.39 12.14 -8.52
C GLN A 43 5.15 12.71 -9.22
N MET A 44 4.05 12.82 -8.48
CA MET A 44 2.76 13.33 -8.94
C MET A 44 2.65 14.86 -8.84
N LYS A 45 3.76 15.54 -8.52
CA LYS A 45 3.88 17.01 -8.45
C LYS A 45 2.79 17.68 -7.59
N CYS A 46 2.52 17.09 -6.43
CA CYS A 46 1.59 17.64 -5.43
C CYS A 46 2.37 18.30 -4.29
N ASP A 47 1.98 19.51 -3.91
CA ASP A 47 2.59 20.32 -2.85
C ASP A 47 2.17 19.86 -1.43
N SER A 48 1.08 19.09 -1.33
CA SER A 48 0.54 18.61 -0.05
C SER A 48 -0.23 17.29 -0.18
N ILE A 49 -0.41 16.59 0.94
CA ILE A 49 -1.25 15.38 1.01
C ILE A 49 -2.70 15.72 0.71
N SER A 50 -3.18 16.89 1.16
CA SER A 50 -4.54 17.38 0.84
C SER A 50 -4.75 17.60 -0.65
N GLN A 51 -3.75 18.12 -1.38
CA GLN A 51 -3.84 18.27 -2.83
C GLN A 51 -3.87 16.91 -3.53
N LEU A 52 -3.03 15.95 -3.11
CA LEU A 52 -3.07 14.58 -3.62
C LEU A 52 -4.43 13.92 -3.35
N GLN A 53 -4.99 14.11 -2.16
CA GLN A 53 -6.33 13.61 -1.81
C GLN A 53 -7.38 14.19 -2.76
N GLY A 54 -7.38 15.51 -2.97
CA GLY A 54 -8.28 16.15 -3.94
C GLY A 54 -8.12 15.58 -5.34
N LEU A 55 -6.88 15.46 -5.82
CA LEU A 55 -6.56 14.90 -7.14
C LEU A 55 -7.16 13.50 -7.31
N ILE A 56 -6.88 12.56 -6.39
CA ILE A 56 -7.37 11.19 -6.52
C ILE A 56 -8.89 11.05 -6.32
N LEU A 57 -9.58 12.03 -5.75
CA LEU A 57 -11.04 11.99 -5.61
C LEU A 57 -11.75 12.29 -6.94
N TYR A 58 -11.13 13.10 -7.80
CA TYR A 58 -11.69 13.53 -9.08
C TYR A 58 -11.05 12.85 -10.29
N ASP A 59 -9.85 12.28 -10.13
CA ASP A 59 -9.13 11.57 -11.20
C ASP A 59 -8.76 10.13 -10.76
N ALA A 60 -9.46 9.17 -11.36
CA ALA A 60 -9.22 7.75 -11.10
C ALA A 60 -7.86 7.27 -11.66
N GLN A 61 -7.32 7.89 -12.71
CA GLN A 61 -5.99 7.54 -13.22
C GLN A 61 -4.90 7.96 -12.24
N ALA A 62 -5.06 9.15 -11.63
CA ALA A 62 -4.18 9.57 -10.54
C ALA A 62 -4.23 8.63 -9.34
N PHE A 63 -5.41 8.06 -9.02
CA PHE A 63 -5.49 7.00 -8.00
C PHE A 63 -4.70 5.75 -8.39
N MET A 64 -4.82 5.29 -9.64
CA MET A 64 -4.05 4.12 -10.13
C MET A 64 -2.55 4.37 -10.09
N GLU A 65 -2.09 5.60 -10.36
CA GLU A 65 -0.70 6.00 -10.18
C GLU A 65 -0.28 5.99 -8.71
N LEU A 66 -1.09 6.58 -7.81
CA LEU A 66 -0.85 6.54 -6.36
C LEU A 66 -0.73 5.10 -5.83
N LEU A 67 -1.58 4.20 -6.32
CA LEU A 67 -1.63 2.81 -5.88
C LEU A 67 -0.30 2.10 -6.06
N GLN A 68 0.43 2.39 -7.14
CA GLN A 68 1.76 1.81 -7.42
C GLN A 68 2.78 2.12 -6.31
N TYR A 69 2.63 3.25 -5.62
CA TYR A 69 3.50 3.62 -4.50
C TYR A 69 3.04 3.01 -3.17
N LEU A 70 1.73 2.78 -3.00
CA LEU A 70 1.15 2.29 -1.76
C LEU A 70 1.27 0.76 -1.63
N THR A 71 1.25 0.04 -2.75
CA THR A 71 1.44 -1.42 -2.77
C THR A 71 2.92 -1.79 -2.84
N ILE A 72 3.32 -2.85 -2.16
CA ILE A 72 4.62 -3.48 -2.45
C ILE A 72 4.38 -4.31 -3.72
N PRO A 73 5.18 -4.17 -4.78
CA PRO A 73 5.10 -5.12 -5.88
C PRO A 73 5.31 -6.52 -5.34
N VAL A 74 4.47 -7.49 -5.73
CA VAL A 74 4.69 -8.89 -5.39
C VAL A 74 6.12 -9.22 -5.84
N SER A 75 7.01 -9.52 -4.88
CA SER A 75 8.40 -9.80 -5.21
C SER A 75 8.47 -10.99 -6.15
N GLU A 76 9.52 -11.08 -6.96
CA GLU A 76 9.79 -12.21 -7.84
C GLU A 76 9.86 -13.58 -7.12
N MET A 77 9.75 -13.63 -5.78
CA MET A 77 9.56 -14.88 -5.02
C MET A 77 8.30 -15.66 -5.43
N PHE A 78 7.39 -15.05 -6.19
CA PHE A 78 6.21 -15.70 -6.78
C PHE A 78 6.38 -16.03 -8.27
N ARG A 79 7.56 -15.78 -8.85
CA ARG A 79 7.88 -16.05 -10.26
C ARG A 79 8.81 -17.27 -10.43
N ASP A 80 9.33 -17.83 -9.34
CA ASP A 80 10.09 -19.09 -9.35
C ASP A 80 9.22 -20.25 -8.81
N PRO A 81 8.73 -21.16 -9.69
CA PRO A 81 7.98 -22.34 -9.28
C PRO A 81 8.75 -23.24 -8.29
N GLY A 82 10.09 -23.19 -8.29
CA GLY A 82 10.94 -24.01 -7.44
C GLY A 82 10.90 -23.62 -5.96
N TYR A 83 10.74 -22.32 -5.66
CA TYR A 83 10.70 -21.83 -4.28
C TYR A 83 9.41 -22.27 -3.54
N TYR A 84 8.32 -22.42 -4.28
CA TYR A 84 7.05 -22.93 -3.75
C TYR A 84 7.09 -24.43 -3.41
N LEU A 85 7.83 -25.22 -4.19
CA LEU A 85 7.98 -26.65 -3.94
C LEU A 85 8.66 -26.89 -2.58
N ALA A 86 9.76 -26.16 -2.32
CA ALA A 86 10.51 -26.27 -1.08
C ALA A 86 9.70 -25.85 0.16
N LEU A 87 8.86 -24.81 0.04
CA LEU A 87 8.01 -24.37 1.15
C LEU A 87 6.86 -25.36 1.43
N ARG A 88 6.32 -26.03 0.40
CA ARG A 88 5.31 -27.09 0.58
C ARG A 88 5.89 -28.34 1.22
N GLU A 89 7.11 -28.73 0.83
CA GLU A 89 7.77 -29.92 1.40
C GLU A 89 8.14 -29.72 2.88
N GLN A 90 8.42 -28.48 3.30
CA GLN A 90 8.80 -28.20 4.68
C GLN A 90 7.60 -28.02 5.63
N VAL A 91 6.41 -27.68 5.12
CA VAL A 91 5.19 -27.50 5.94
C VAL A 91 4.24 -28.70 5.86
N GLY A 92 4.37 -29.55 4.84
CA GLY A 92 3.52 -30.75 4.66
C GLY A 92 3.81 -31.92 5.61
N ASN A 93 4.96 -31.95 6.28
CA ASN A 93 5.37 -33.11 7.09
C ASN A 93 4.97 -33.05 8.58
N GLU A 94 4.20 -32.06 9.03
CA GLU A 94 3.69 -32.02 10.41
C GLU A 94 2.16 -32.20 10.56
N PHE A 95 1.41 -32.44 9.48
CA PHE A 95 -0.06 -32.65 9.56
C PHE A 95 -0.57 -34.04 9.15
N ASP A 96 0.26 -34.94 8.64
CA ASP A 96 -0.16 -36.29 8.21
C ASP A 96 0.21 -37.43 9.18
N ALA A 97 0.38 -37.15 10.48
CA ALA A 97 0.67 -38.18 11.49
C ALA A 97 -0.52 -38.53 12.42
N LEU A 98 -1.73 -38.00 12.20
CA LEU A 98 -2.91 -38.33 13.01
C LEU A 98 -4.22 -38.24 12.20
N VAL A 99 -4.42 -39.11 11.21
CA VAL A 99 -5.73 -39.69 10.82
C VAL A 99 -5.53 -41.10 10.32
#